data_AF-A0A1C3H4K6-F1
#
_entry.id   AF-A0A1C3H4K6-F1
#
_cell.length_a   1.000
_cell.length_b   1.000
_cell.length_c   1.000
_cell.angle_alpha   90.00
_cell.angle_beta   90.00
_cell.angle_gamma   90.00
#
_symmetry.space_group_name_H-M   'P 1'
#
loop_
_entity.id
_entity.type
_entity.pdbx_description
1 polymer ?
#
loop_
_entity_poly.entity_id
_entity_poly.type
_entity_poly.pdbx_seq_one_letter_code
_entity_poly.pdbx_strand_id
1 'polypeptide(L)'
;MDLEFLQPRDFAALLPWFADDAELRWFMSQTDKQLAFYRLWTFKEALLKALGADFASLQSLTAATAAPPGLRWQRYTWLLDEHWLVSAVLAAPQTLPTPQVIGAASVITLPSF
;
A
#
# COMPACT_ATOMS: atom_id res chain seq x y z
N MET A 1 -3.67 0.28 8.28
CA MET A 1 -2.31 0.85 8.11
C MET A 1 -1.31 -0.28 8.19
N ASP A 2 -0.20 -0.15 7.46
CA ASP A 2 0.92 -1.07 7.48
C ASP A 2 2.25 -0.31 7.34
N LEU A 3 3.35 -0.88 7.85
CA LEU A 3 4.68 -0.29 7.88
C LEU A 3 5.75 -1.36 7.66
N GLU A 4 6.66 -1.12 6.72
CA GLU A 4 7.75 -2.05 6.41
C GLU A 4 9.10 -1.35 6.28
N PHE A 5 10.16 -2.02 6.73
CA PHE A 5 11.53 -1.58 6.49
C PHE A 5 11.99 -2.08 5.12
N LEU A 6 12.56 -1.17 4.33
CA LEU A 6 12.99 -1.39 2.96
C LEU A 6 14.25 -2.26 2.93
N GLN A 7 14.07 -3.57 2.69
CA GLN A 7 15.17 -4.53 2.56
C GLN A 7 15.24 -5.12 1.14
N PRO A 8 16.45 -5.42 0.64
CA PRO A 8 16.62 -6.20 -0.58
C PRO A 8 16.01 -7.60 -0.44
N ARG A 9 15.24 -8.03 -1.44
CA ARG A 9 14.63 -9.37 -1.53
C ARG A 9 14.55 -9.80 -2.99
N ASP A 10 14.26 -11.08 -3.23
CA ASP A 10 13.82 -11.54 -4.55
C ASP A 10 12.36 -11.15 -4.78
N PHE A 11 12.14 -9.88 -5.15
CA PHE A 11 10.80 -9.32 -5.31
C PHE A 11 9.99 -10.03 -6.41
N ALA A 12 10.64 -10.49 -7.47
CA ALA A 12 9.97 -11.19 -8.57
C ALA A 12 9.46 -12.57 -8.13
N ALA A 13 10.20 -13.27 -7.26
CA ALA A 13 9.75 -14.54 -6.69
C ALA A 13 8.63 -14.37 -5.65
N LEU A 14 8.60 -13.23 -4.95
CA LEU A 14 7.62 -12.95 -3.89
C LEU A 14 6.30 -12.39 -4.42
N LEU A 15 6.31 -11.59 -5.50
CA LEU A 15 5.11 -10.92 -6.01
C LEU A 15 3.95 -11.87 -6.35
N PRO A 16 4.17 -13.03 -7.01
CA PRO A 16 3.08 -13.94 -7.40
C PRO A 16 2.27 -14.51 -6.23
N TRP A 17 2.80 -14.46 -5.00
CA TRP A 17 2.10 -14.93 -3.81
C TRP A 17 0.91 -14.07 -3.42
N PHE A 18 0.90 -12.80 -3.82
CA PHE A 18 -0.11 -11.85 -3.38
C PHE A 18 -0.58 -10.89 -4.47
N ALA A 19 0.11 -10.74 -5.60
CA ALA A 19 -0.28 -9.82 -6.66
C ALA A 19 -1.17 -10.49 -7.71
N ASP A 20 -2.10 -9.72 -8.29
CA ASP A 20 -2.83 -10.12 -9.50
C ASP A 20 -2.05 -9.79 -10.79
N ASP A 21 -2.58 -10.20 -11.95
CA ASP A 21 -1.93 -9.96 -13.24
C ASP A 21 -1.79 -8.48 -13.61
N ALA A 22 -2.67 -7.61 -13.10
CA ALA A 22 -2.58 -6.17 -13.34
C ALA A 22 -1.48 -5.54 -12.49
N GLU A 23 -1.38 -5.93 -11.22
CA GLU A 23 -0.36 -5.54 -10.27
C GLU A 23 1.03 -6.06 -10.68
N LEU A 24 1.11 -7.30 -11.19
CA LEU A 24 2.34 -7.86 -11.77
C LEU A 24 2.82 -7.01 -12.96
N ARG A 25 1.92 -6.69 -13.90
CA ARG A 25 2.27 -5.83 -15.05
C ARG A 25 2.67 -4.42 -14.62
N TRP A 26 1.95 -3.85 -13.66
CA TRP A 26 2.29 -2.55 -13.07
C TRP A 26 3.68 -2.59 -12.42
N PHE A 27 3.99 -3.63 -11.65
CA PHE A 27 5.29 -3.80 -11.02
C PHE A 27 6.40 -3.90 -12.06
N MET A 28 6.17 -4.66 -13.14
CA MET A 28 7.13 -4.81 -14.24
C MET A 28 7.42 -3.49 -14.96
N SER A 29 6.50 -2.53 -14.98
CA SER A 29 6.74 -1.21 -15.59
C SER A 29 7.49 -0.21 -14.69
N GLN A 30 7.60 -0.48 -13.38
CA GLN A 30 8.29 0.44 -12.46
C GLN A 30 9.81 0.38 -12.60
N THR A 31 10.50 1.52 -12.52
CA THR A 31 11.97 1.57 -12.51
C THR A 31 12.54 1.10 -11.18
N ASP A 32 11.97 1.57 -10.07
CA ASP A 32 12.38 1.16 -8.72
C ASP A 32 11.56 -0.05 -8.26
N LYS A 33 12.14 -1.24 -8.40
CA LYS A 33 11.49 -2.52 -8.03
C LYS A 33 11.30 -2.66 -6.52
N GLN A 34 12.23 -2.14 -5.72
CA GLN A 34 12.13 -2.24 -4.27
C GLN A 34 10.96 -1.39 -3.78
N LEU A 35 10.93 -0.12 -4.18
CA LEU A 35 9.84 0.76 -3.81
C LEU A 35 8.49 0.26 -4.36
N ALA A 36 8.46 -0.26 -5.59
CA ALA A 36 7.24 -0.82 -6.18
C ALA A 36 6.70 -2.02 -5.38
N PHE A 37 7.57 -2.94 -4.99
CA PHE A 37 7.21 -4.11 -4.19
C PHE A 37 6.58 -3.69 -2.87
N TYR A 38 7.30 -2.87 -2.09
CA TYR A 38 6.83 -2.49 -0.76
C TYR A 38 5.56 -1.65 -0.85
N ARG A 39 5.40 -0.79 -1.86
CA ARG A 39 4.15 -0.01 -2.02
C ARG A 39 2.95 -0.91 -2.29
N LEU A 40 3.09 -1.98 -3.08
CA LEU A 40 2.01 -2.94 -3.27
C LEU A 40 1.72 -3.70 -1.96
N TRP A 41 2.77 -4.22 -1.33
CA TRP A 41 2.67 -5.02 -0.12
C TRP A 41 1.98 -4.25 1.02
N THR A 42 2.52 -3.08 1.40
CA THR A 42 1.97 -2.28 2.50
C THR A 42 0.58 -1.76 2.20
N PHE A 43 0.27 -1.44 0.93
CA PHE A 43 -1.09 -1.06 0.52
C PHE A 43 -2.08 -2.20 0.74
N LYS A 44 -1.74 -3.42 0.30
CA LYS A 44 -2.64 -4.58 0.40
C LYS A 44 -2.82 -5.04 1.84
N GLU A 45 -1.76 -5.03 2.65
CA GLU A 45 -1.85 -5.22 4.10
C GLU A 45 -2.74 -4.17 4.77
N ALA A 46 -2.57 -2.89 4.41
CA ALA A 46 -3.38 -1.83 4.97
C ALA A 46 -4.86 -1.94 4.58
N LEU A 47 -5.15 -2.35 3.33
CA LEU A 47 -6.50 -2.60 2.83
C LEU A 47 -7.14 -3.82 3.49
N LEU A 48 -6.40 -4.92 3.62
CA LEU A 48 -6.81 -6.12 4.34
C LEU A 48 -7.22 -5.80 5.78
N LYS A 49 -6.39 -5.04 6.49
CA LYS A 49 -6.66 -4.57 7.86
C LYS A 49 -7.89 -3.65 7.92
N ALA A 50 -8.07 -2.77 6.93
CA ALA A 50 -9.22 -1.87 6.88
C ALA A 50 -10.55 -2.61 6.63
N LEU A 51 -10.50 -3.76 5.95
CA LEU A 51 -11.66 -4.61 5.67
C LEU A 51 -11.90 -5.69 6.72
N GLY A 52 -10.96 -5.93 7.64
CA GLY A 52 -11.00 -7.06 8.56
C GLY A 52 -10.96 -8.41 7.84
N ALA A 53 -10.27 -8.48 6.69
CA ALA A 53 -10.16 -9.68 5.88
C ALA A 53 -8.99 -10.58 6.32
N ASP A 54 -9.01 -11.85 5.90
CA ASP A 54 -7.92 -12.80 6.14
C ASP A 54 -6.82 -12.71 5.09
N PHE A 55 -5.59 -13.12 5.44
CA PHE A 55 -4.43 -13.19 4.55
C PHE A 55 -4.68 -13.96 3.26
N ALA A 56 -5.56 -14.99 3.28
CA ALA A 56 -5.97 -15.73 2.09
C ALA A 56 -6.63 -14.84 1.02
N SER A 57 -7.12 -13.66 1.40
CA SER A 57 -7.74 -12.68 0.49
C SER A 57 -6.73 -11.75 -0.18
N LEU A 58 -5.45 -11.77 0.19
CA LEU A 58 -4.47 -10.80 -0.31
C LEU A 58 -4.48 -10.70 -1.83
N GLN A 59 -4.51 -11.84 -2.54
CA GLN A 59 -4.48 -11.83 -4.01
C GLN A 59 -5.72 -11.18 -4.66
N SER A 60 -6.89 -11.26 -4.03
CA SER A 60 -8.13 -10.68 -4.55
C SER A 60 -8.33 -9.22 -4.14
N LEU A 61 -7.63 -8.76 -3.11
CA LEU A 61 -7.63 -7.36 -2.68
C LEU A 61 -6.72 -6.55 -3.59
N THR A 62 -7.27 -5.56 -4.29
CA THR A 62 -6.55 -4.75 -5.27
C THR A 62 -6.91 -3.28 -5.14
N ALA A 63 -6.26 -2.43 -5.94
CA ALA A 63 -6.65 -1.02 -6.05
C ALA A 63 -8.11 -0.81 -6.48
N ALA A 64 -8.76 -1.81 -7.10
CA ALA A 64 -10.15 -1.76 -7.51
C ALA A 64 -11.14 -2.25 -6.44
N THR A 65 -10.67 -2.80 -5.31
CA THR A 65 -11.56 -3.25 -4.22
C THR A 65 -12.41 -2.09 -3.72
N ALA A 66 -13.73 -2.26 -3.76
CA ALA A 66 -14.69 -1.24 -3.36
C ALA A 66 -14.60 -0.94 -1.85
N ALA A 67 -14.85 0.32 -1.49
CA ALA A 67 -15.06 0.68 -0.09
C ALA A 67 -16.43 0.18 0.39
N PRO A 68 -16.65 0.05 1.71
CA PRO A 68 -17.97 -0.26 2.24
C PRO A 68 -19.06 0.72 1.75
N PRO A 69 -20.32 0.29 1.64
CA PRO A 69 -21.40 1.13 1.12
C PRO A 69 -21.48 2.50 1.80
N GLY A 70 -21.60 3.55 0.98
CA GLY A 70 -21.65 4.94 1.46
C GLY A 70 -20.30 5.55 1.83
N LEU A 71 -19.20 4.80 1.75
CA LEU A 71 -17.85 5.26 2.03
C LEU A 71 -16.97 5.29 0.77
N ARG A 72 -15.84 5.98 0.88
CA ARG A 72 -14.79 6.05 -0.14
C ARG A 72 -13.45 5.77 0.52
N TRP A 73 -12.59 5.03 -0.17
CA TRP A 73 -11.22 4.85 0.29
C TRP A 73 -10.46 6.17 0.24
N GLN A 74 -9.76 6.47 1.33
CA GLN A 74 -8.65 7.40 1.36
C GLN A 74 -7.39 6.56 1.50
N ARG A 75 -6.39 6.86 0.66
CA ARG A 75 -5.16 6.08 0.55
C ARG A 75 -3.98 7.02 0.66
N TYR A 76 -3.03 6.66 1.50
CA TYR A 76 -1.85 7.46 1.74
C TYR A 76 -0.63 6.56 1.81
N THR A 77 0.47 7.05 1.26
CA THR A 77 1.76 6.36 1.31
C THR A 77 2.85 7.37 1.62
N TRP A 78 3.69 7.03 2.61
CA TRP A 78 4.83 7.83 2.99
C TRP A 78 6.09 6.98 3.04
N LEU A 79 7.20 7.56 2.62
CA LEU A 79 8.53 7.05 2.86
C LEU A 79 9.15 7.88 3.98
N LEU A 80 9.45 7.24 5.10
CA LEU A 80 10.04 7.85 6.28
C LEU A 80 11.53 7.52 6.36
N ASP A 81 12.37 8.55 6.54
CA ASP A 81 13.83 8.43 6.61
C ASP A 81 14.44 7.62 5.46
N GLU A 82 13.78 7.60 4.29
CA GLU A 82 14.19 6.81 3.11
C GLU A 82 14.27 5.28 3.33
N HIS A 83 13.81 4.79 4.47
CA HIS A 83 14.00 3.40 4.89
C HIS A 83 12.71 2.70 5.30
N TRP A 84 11.66 3.44 5.62
CA TRP A 84 10.40 2.88 6.11
C TRP A 84 9.26 3.29 5.21
N LEU A 85 8.57 2.31 4.63
CA LEU A 85 7.40 2.57 3.84
C LEU A 85 6.14 2.36 4.69
N VAL A 86 5.32 3.41 4.79
CA VAL A 86 4.02 3.38 5.46
C VAL A 86 2.93 3.46 4.41
N SER A 87 1.92 2.60 4.52
CA SER A 87 0.64 2.79 3.84
C SER A 87 -0.53 2.85 4.81
N ALA A 88 -1.41 3.82 4.62
CA ALA A 88 -2.66 3.94 5.34
C ALA A 88 -3.84 3.90 4.36
N VAL A 89 -4.80 3.02 4.67
CA VAL A 89 -6.07 2.90 3.96
C VAL A 89 -7.18 3.04 4.98
N LEU A 90 -8.15 3.89 4.69
CA LEU A 90 -9.28 4.18 5.57
C LEU A 90 -10.50 4.56 4.75
N ALA A 91 -11.69 4.15 5.20
CA ALA A 91 -12.95 4.45 4.53
C ALA A 91 -13.64 5.63 5.21
N ALA A 92 -14.04 6.63 4.44
CA ALA A 92 -14.73 7.81 4.94
C ALA A 92 -15.87 8.23 3.99
N PRO A 93 -16.98 8.80 4.50
CA PRO A 93 -18.08 9.25 3.66
C PRO A 93 -17.72 10.50 2.83
N GLN A 94 -16.67 11.21 3.24
CA GLN A 94 -16.17 12.44 2.62
C GLN A 94 -14.64 12.38 2.55
N THR A 95 -14.04 13.20 1.68
CA THR A 95 -12.59 13.35 1.62
C THR A 95 -12.07 13.88 2.95
N LEU A 96 -11.06 13.21 3.50
CA LEU A 96 -10.44 13.64 4.75
C LEU A 96 -9.38 14.73 4.48
N PRO A 97 -9.11 15.60 5.46
CA PRO A 97 -7.98 16.51 5.37
C PRO A 97 -6.68 15.72 5.17
N THR A 98 -5.71 16.34 4.51
CA THR A 98 -4.38 15.75 4.32
C THR A 98 -3.80 15.35 5.68
N PRO A 99 -3.41 14.07 5.88
CA PRO A 99 -2.84 13.65 7.15
C PRO A 99 -1.53 14.37 7.42
N GLN A 100 -1.29 14.71 8.68
CA GLN A 100 -0.03 15.25 9.15
C GLN A 100 0.82 14.12 9.74
N VAL A 101 2.05 13.98 9.25
CA VAL A 101 3.05 13.10 9.86
C VAL A 101 3.85 13.96 10.84
N ILE A 102 3.80 13.60 12.13
CA ILE A 102 4.47 14.33 13.20
C ILE A 102 5.61 13.47 13.72
N GLY A 103 6.83 14.01 13.71
CA GLY A 103 8.02 13.31 14.19
C GLY A 103 9.31 13.97 13.71
N ALA A 104 10.44 13.43 14.15
CA ALA A 104 11.76 13.88 13.72
C ALA A 104 12.21 13.29 12.37
N ALA A 105 11.47 12.30 11.85
CA ALA A 105 11.77 11.65 10.59
C ALA A 105 11.58 12.58 9.39
N SER A 106 12.42 12.44 8.37
CA SER A 106 12.14 13.00 7.05
C SER A 106 10.93 12.27 6.44
N VAL A 107 10.07 13.00 5.73
CA VAL A 107 8.82 12.45 5.19
C VAL A 107 8.71 12.79 3.71
N ILE A 108 8.62 11.76 2.89
CA ILE A 108 8.32 11.89 1.46
C ILE A 108 6.92 11.32 1.22
N THR A 109 5.98 12.18 0.81
CA THR A 109 4.65 11.73 0.39
C THR A 109 4.73 11.15 -1.02
N LEU A 110 4.33 9.89 -1.14
CA LEU A 110 4.30 9.18 -2.42
C LEU A 110 2.89 9.16 -2.99
N PRO A 111 2.72 9.05 -4.33
CA PRO A 111 1.42 8.83 -4.93
C PRO A 111 0.72 7.60 -4.30
N SER A 112 -0.57 7.73 -4.03
CA SER A 112 -1.38 6.58 -3.63
C SER A 112 -1.53 5.59 -4.78
N PHE A 113 -1.78 4.33 -4.43
CA PHE A 113 -2.19 3.27 -5.36
C PHE A 113 -3.63 3.44 -5.85
#